data_AF-A0A957C4E6-F1
#
_entry.id   AF-A0A957C4E6-F1
#
_cell.length_a   1.000
_cell.length_b   1.000
_cell.length_c   1.000
_cell.angle_alpha   90.00
_cell.angle_beta   90.00
_cell.angle_gamma   90.00
#
_symmetry.space_group_name_H-M   'P 1'
#
loop_
_entity.id
_entity.type
_entity.pdbx_description
1 polymer ?
#
loop_
_entity_poly.entity_id
_entity_poly.type
_entity_poly.pdbx_seq_one_letter_code
_entity_poly.pdbx_strand_id
1 'polypeptide(L)'
;MNWSLNLDKRIPTPLRILLRGAGQVVFCNNAVTGLIVLAAFYAGGTITGLAATVGLISSTVTAHACRFCKADIEAGLYGFNGVLSGACLSIFLEHTPQLWLYIVLASMLSSLMWAVLTRMLQLFNMPAATSPFVLVSWVFLVTIYAFDSYALGPALPAASMQLAVMDIGTLPLETWFTALARGIGQVIFTDNTLAGGMLLTGIAIASLRGALM
;
A
#
# COMPACT_ATOMS: atom_id res chain seq x y z
N MET A 1 21.07 5.19 -4.00
CA MET A 1 22.16 5.94 -4.70
C MET A 1 22.22 7.37 -4.17
N ASN A 2 23.38 8.03 -4.11
CA ASN A 2 23.50 9.37 -3.48
C ASN A 2 22.61 10.45 -4.14
N TRP A 3 22.34 10.33 -5.45
CA TRP A 3 21.51 11.29 -6.18
C TRP A 3 20.03 11.28 -5.72
N SER A 4 19.45 10.12 -5.41
CA SER A 4 18.03 10.03 -5.03
C SER A 4 17.78 10.61 -3.63
N LEU A 5 18.76 10.47 -2.72
CA LEU A 5 18.75 11.12 -1.41
C LEU A 5 18.88 12.64 -1.53
N ASN A 6 19.69 13.13 -2.47
CA ASN A 6 19.79 14.56 -2.74
C ASN A 6 18.48 15.12 -3.31
N LEU A 7 17.81 14.39 -4.19
CA LEU A 7 16.50 14.78 -4.73
C LEU A 7 15.43 14.78 -3.62
N ASP A 8 15.38 13.73 -2.80
CA ASP A 8 14.49 13.62 -1.65
C ASP A 8 14.62 14.83 -0.71
N LYS A 9 15.84 15.27 -0.41
CA LYS A 9 16.08 16.46 0.42
C LYS A 9 15.60 17.77 -0.19
N ARG A 10 15.55 17.87 -1.54
CA ARG A 10 15.11 19.06 -2.27
C ARG A 10 13.59 19.17 -2.38
N ILE A 11 12.85 18.07 -2.18
CA ILE A 11 11.38 18.08 -2.24
C ILE A 11 10.82 18.84 -1.03
N PRO A 12 9.82 19.72 -1.22
CA PRO A 12 9.17 20.45 -0.12
C PRO A 12 8.63 19.49 0.95
N THR A 13 8.77 19.85 2.23
CA THR A 13 8.47 18.96 3.36
C THR A 13 7.10 18.29 3.29
N PRO A 14 5.98 18.99 3.00
CA PRO A 14 4.66 18.34 2.96
C PRO A 14 4.59 17.25 1.89
N LEU A 15 5.10 17.54 0.68
CA LEU A 15 5.12 16.58 -0.41
C LEU A 15 6.08 15.42 -0.13
N ARG A 16 7.24 15.72 0.46
CA ARG A 16 8.24 14.72 0.84
C ARG A 16 7.68 13.71 1.84
N ILE A 17 6.92 14.16 2.83
CA ILE A 17 6.26 13.30 3.82
C ILE A 17 5.31 12.32 3.15
N LEU A 18 4.42 12.83 2.28
CA LEU A 18 3.46 11.99 1.57
C LEU A 18 4.18 10.98 0.68
N LEU A 19 5.14 11.43 -0.13
CA LEU A 19 5.89 10.53 -1.00
C LEU A 19 6.66 9.48 -0.20
N ARG A 20 7.38 9.85 0.87
CA ARG A 20 8.00 8.86 1.75
C ARG A 20 6.98 7.88 2.32
N GLY A 21 5.78 8.34 2.68
CA GLY A 21 4.68 7.48 3.09
C GLY A 21 4.30 6.44 2.04
N ALA A 22 4.24 6.80 0.76
CA ALA A 22 4.07 5.82 -0.31
C ALA A 22 5.28 4.87 -0.42
N GLY A 23 6.50 5.37 -0.26
CA GLY A 23 7.73 4.57 -0.32
C GLY A 23 7.85 3.53 0.78
N GLN A 24 7.28 3.81 1.96
CA GLN A 24 7.27 2.88 3.09
C GLN A 24 6.45 1.60 2.85
N VAL A 25 5.57 1.57 1.83
CA VAL A 25 4.89 0.32 1.40
C VAL A 25 5.90 -0.78 1.06
N VAL A 26 7.05 -0.39 0.49
CA VAL A 26 8.18 -1.28 0.19
C VAL A 26 9.37 -1.02 1.13
N PHE A 27 9.09 -0.52 2.34
CA PHE A 27 10.07 -0.22 3.39
C PHE A 27 11.18 0.77 2.98
N CYS A 28 10.90 1.66 2.03
CA CYS A 28 11.85 2.63 1.53
C CYS A 28 11.52 4.04 2.01
N ASN A 29 12.32 4.58 2.93
CA ASN A 29 12.25 5.98 3.37
C ASN A 29 12.87 6.93 2.33
N ASN A 30 12.28 7.00 1.13
CA ASN A 30 12.75 7.81 0.02
C ASN A 30 11.57 8.33 -0.82
N ALA A 31 11.46 9.65 -0.99
CA ALA A 31 10.37 10.26 -1.75
C ALA A 31 10.38 9.92 -3.25
N VAL A 32 11.55 9.65 -3.86
CA VAL A 32 11.64 9.23 -5.27
C VAL A 32 11.06 7.83 -5.43
N THR A 33 11.44 6.90 -4.55
CA THR A 33 10.82 5.57 -4.49
C THR A 33 9.32 5.68 -4.29
N GLY A 34 8.89 6.54 -3.36
CA GLY A 34 7.49 6.80 -3.10
C GLY A 34 6.68 7.32 -4.28
N LEU A 35 7.26 8.21 -5.08
CA LEU A 35 6.63 8.68 -6.32
C LEU A 35 6.41 7.53 -7.31
N ILE A 36 7.40 6.65 -7.44
CA ILE A 36 7.30 5.47 -8.31
C ILE A 36 6.26 4.48 -7.80
N VAL A 37 6.22 4.22 -6.48
CA VAL A 37 5.19 3.38 -5.85
C VAL A 37 3.81 3.96 -6.08
N LEU A 38 3.63 5.27 -5.87
CA LEU A 38 2.35 5.92 -6.10
C LEU A 38 1.93 5.83 -7.57
N ALA A 39 2.85 6.07 -8.50
CA ALA A 39 2.60 5.89 -9.92
C ALA A 39 2.26 4.43 -10.30
N ALA A 40 2.83 3.45 -9.59
CA ALA A 40 2.50 2.03 -9.80
C ALA A 40 1.04 1.71 -9.42
N PHE A 41 0.47 2.36 -8.39
CA PHE A 41 -0.97 2.25 -8.11
C PHE A 41 -1.82 2.79 -9.26
N TYR A 42 -1.44 3.93 -9.85
CA TYR A 42 -2.14 4.47 -11.03
C TYR A 42 -2.00 3.57 -12.26
N ALA A 43 -0.90 2.84 -12.40
CA ALA A 43 -0.71 1.83 -13.45
C ALA A 43 -1.61 0.59 -13.24
N GLY A 44 -2.03 0.32 -12.00
CA GLY A 44 -3.04 -0.70 -11.68
C GLY A 44 -4.48 -0.26 -11.94
N GLY A 45 -4.73 1.05 -11.90
CA GLY A 45 -6.02 1.64 -12.25
C GLY A 45 -6.16 3.05 -11.67
N THR A 46 -6.82 3.94 -12.41
CA THR A 46 -6.95 5.35 -11.99
C THR A 46 -7.70 5.50 -10.67
N ILE A 47 -8.79 4.73 -10.46
CA ILE A 47 -9.57 4.77 -9.21
C ILE A 47 -8.74 4.26 -8.04
N THR A 48 -8.01 3.16 -8.21
CA THR A 48 -7.12 2.62 -7.17
C THR A 48 -6.00 3.59 -6.82
N GLY A 49 -5.38 4.24 -7.82
CA GLY A 49 -4.40 5.30 -7.62
C GLY A 49 -4.94 6.50 -6.85
N LEU A 50 -6.15 6.96 -7.17
CA LEU A 50 -6.82 8.03 -6.46
C LEU A 50 -7.17 7.61 -5.02
N ALA A 51 -7.71 6.41 -4.82
CA ALA A 51 -8.03 5.86 -3.51
C ALA A 51 -6.80 5.73 -2.61
N ALA A 52 -5.68 5.21 -3.16
CA ALA A 52 -4.38 5.17 -2.49
C ALA A 52 -3.90 6.57 -2.10
N THR A 53 -4.06 7.55 -3.00
CA THR A 53 -3.66 8.95 -2.74
C THR A 53 -4.52 9.59 -1.64
N VAL A 54 -5.84 9.39 -1.66
CA VAL A 54 -6.73 9.88 -0.59
C VAL A 54 -6.37 9.22 0.73
N GLY A 55 -6.17 7.90 0.74
CA GLY A 55 -5.79 7.18 1.95
C GLY A 55 -4.46 7.64 2.53
N LEU A 56 -3.45 7.90 1.69
CA LEU A 56 -2.17 8.49 2.08
C LEU A 56 -2.34 9.83 2.79
N ILE A 57 -3.13 10.72 2.19
CA ILE A 57 -3.34 12.07 2.69
C ILE A 57 -4.11 12.00 4.01
N SER A 58 -5.20 11.23 4.07
CA SER A 58 -6.05 11.09 5.26
C SER A 58 -5.28 10.52 6.46
N SER A 59 -4.48 9.47 6.27
CA SER A 59 -3.68 8.87 7.36
C SER A 59 -2.57 9.80 7.86
N THR A 60 -1.93 10.54 6.95
CA THR A 60 -0.88 11.52 7.27
C THR A 60 -1.45 12.74 7.99
N VAL A 61 -2.57 13.28 7.51
CA VAL A 61 -3.28 14.40 8.17
C VAL A 61 -3.73 14.01 9.58
N THR A 62 -4.22 12.78 9.75
CA THR A 62 -4.58 12.24 11.07
C THR A 62 -3.39 12.26 12.03
N ALA A 63 -2.21 11.84 11.57
CA ALA A 63 -1.01 11.85 12.40
C ALA A 63 -0.61 13.26 12.85
N HIS A 64 -0.74 14.25 11.97
CA HIS A 64 -0.53 15.66 12.33
C HIS A 64 -1.60 16.17 13.31
N ALA A 65 -2.88 15.88 13.07
CA ALA A 65 -3.98 16.30 13.93
C ALA A 65 -3.87 15.71 15.35
N CYS A 66 -3.48 14.44 15.45
CA CYS A 66 -3.23 13.74 16.71
C CYS A 66 -1.88 14.06 17.35
N ARG A 67 -1.05 14.91 16.71
CA ARG A 67 0.27 15.34 17.21
C ARG A 67 1.20 14.16 17.55
N PHE A 68 1.22 13.15 16.68
CA PHE A 68 2.13 12.04 16.81
C PHE A 68 3.60 12.46 16.61
N CYS A 69 4.53 11.52 16.83
CA CYS A 69 5.96 11.77 16.78
C CYS A 69 6.36 12.40 15.43
N LYS A 70 6.96 13.61 15.49
CA LYS A 70 7.34 14.37 14.29
C LYS A 70 8.34 13.62 13.41
N ALA A 71 9.31 12.93 14.01
CA ALA A 71 10.31 12.17 13.27
C ALA A 71 9.69 11.02 12.47
N ASP A 72 8.71 10.32 13.07
CA ASP A 72 8.00 9.22 12.42
C ASP A 72 7.09 9.72 11.30
N ILE A 73 6.44 10.87 11.50
CA ILE A 73 5.69 11.56 10.44
C ILE A 73 6.62 11.98 9.30
N GLU A 74 7.77 12.58 9.58
CA GLU A 74 8.76 12.98 8.57
C GLU A 74 9.38 11.80 7.80
N ALA A 75 9.40 10.62 8.42
CA ALA A 75 9.78 9.36 7.80
C ALA A 75 8.63 8.69 7.02
N GLY A 76 7.42 9.26 7.03
CA GLY A 76 6.25 8.75 6.31
C GLY A 76 5.60 7.52 6.95
N LEU A 77 5.93 7.18 8.19
CA LEU A 77 5.51 5.90 8.82
C LEU A 77 4.01 5.83 9.09
N TYR A 78 3.33 6.96 9.19
CA TYR A 78 1.88 7.02 9.34
C TYR A 78 1.10 6.98 8.01
N GLY A 79 1.80 7.09 6.87
CA GLY A 79 1.18 7.21 5.55
C GLY A 79 0.84 5.86 4.90
N PHE A 80 1.77 4.90 4.95
CA PHE A 80 1.73 3.70 4.11
C PHE A 80 0.56 2.75 4.39
N ASN A 81 0.15 2.62 5.65
CA ASN A 81 -1.03 1.81 5.98
C ASN A 81 -2.31 2.45 5.41
N GLY A 82 -2.40 3.79 5.37
CA GLY A 82 -3.52 4.49 4.75
C GLY A 82 -3.56 4.32 3.23
N VAL A 83 -2.41 4.39 2.56
CA VAL A 83 -2.29 4.08 1.11
C VAL A 83 -2.88 2.71 0.80
N LEU A 84 -2.46 1.68 1.55
CA LEU A 84 -2.90 0.31 1.32
C LEU A 84 -4.38 0.13 1.66
N SER A 85 -4.89 0.74 2.74
CA SER A 85 -6.30 0.70 3.10
C SER A 85 -7.17 1.31 2.00
N GLY A 86 -6.77 2.47 1.47
CA GLY A 86 -7.48 3.12 0.37
C GLY A 86 -7.54 2.25 -0.89
N ALA A 87 -6.38 1.73 -1.31
CA ALA A 87 -6.31 0.83 -2.47
C ALA A 87 -7.17 -0.42 -2.28
N CYS A 88 -7.05 -1.10 -1.14
CA CYS A 88 -7.79 -2.31 -0.81
C CYS A 88 -9.31 -2.10 -0.88
N LEU A 89 -9.84 -1.09 -0.20
CA LEU A 89 -11.28 -0.83 -0.23
C LEU A 89 -11.78 -0.50 -1.65
N SER A 90 -10.99 0.19 -2.47
CA SER A 90 -11.36 0.48 -3.86
C SER A 90 -11.44 -0.73 -4.77
N ILE A 91 -10.79 -1.83 -4.40
CA ILE A 91 -10.76 -3.09 -5.17
C ILE A 91 -11.91 -4.00 -4.76
N PHE A 92 -12.21 -4.05 -3.46
CA PHE A 92 -13.20 -4.99 -2.92
C PHE A 92 -14.61 -4.41 -2.80
N LEU A 93 -14.79 -3.10 -2.89
CA LEU A 93 -16.10 -2.44 -2.76
C LEU A 93 -16.51 -1.74 -4.06
N GLU A 94 -17.81 -1.54 -4.26
CA GLU A 94 -18.30 -0.78 -5.42
C GLU A 94 -17.88 0.69 -5.37
N HIS A 95 -17.69 1.27 -6.56
CA HIS A 95 -17.25 2.65 -6.75
C HIS A 95 -18.41 3.63 -6.58
N THR A 96 -18.95 3.69 -5.35
CA THR A 96 -19.99 4.63 -4.95
C THR A 96 -19.37 5.87 -4.28
N PRO A 97 -20.10 6.99 -4.15
CA PRO A 97 -19.63 8.12 -3.36
C PRO A 97 -19.31 7.75 -1.90
N GLN A 98 -20.01 6.78 -1.33
CA GLN A 98 -19.85 6.31 0.05
C GLN A 98 -18.52 5.58 0.28
N LEU A 99 -17.97 4.93 -0.75
CA LEU A 99 -16.64 4.32 -0.73
C LEU A 99 -15.57 5.32 -0.25
N TRP A 100 -15.62 6.57 -0.72
CA TRP A 100 -14.62 7.57 -0.36
C TRP A 100 -14.67 7.95 1.11
N LEU A 101 -15.87 7.96 1.71
CA LEU A 101 -16.01 8.13 3.16
C LEU A 101 -15.35 6.95 3.89
N TYR A 102 -15.60 5.72 3.46
CA TYR A 102 -14.97 4.53 4.04
C TYR A 102 -13.45 4.54 3.91
N ILE A 103 -12.91 4.93 2.74
CA ILE A 103 -11.47 5.08 2.52
C ILE A 103 -10.88 6.08 3.51
N VAL A 104 -11.49 7.26 3.67
CA VAL A 104 -11.02 8.27 4.62
C VAL A 104 -11.00 7.70 6.03
N LEU A 105 -12.12 7.13 6.51
CA LEU A 105 -12.24 6.61 7.87
C LEU A 105 -11.27 5.44 8.14
N ALA A 106 -11.17 4.49 7.22
CA ALA A 106 -10.23 3.36 7.33
C ALA A 106 -8.78 3.84 7.34
N SER A 107 -8.44 4.83 6.52
CA SER A 107 -7.09 5.38 6.46
C SER A 107 -6.73 6.14 7.74
N MET A 108 -7.65 6.94 8.28
CA MET A 108 -7.48 7.59 9.59
C MET A 108 -7.26 6.54 10.69
N LEU A 109 -8.12 5.51 10.75
CA LEU A 109 -8.04 4.46 11.75
C LEU A 109 -6.74 3.65 11.63
N SER A 110 -6.25 3.40 10.42
CA SER A 110 -4.98 2.69 10.21
C SER A 110 -3.77 3.44 10.78
N SER A 111 -3.79 4.78 10.74
CA SER A 111 -2.77 5.65 11.32
C SER A 111 -2.78 5.59 12.86
N LEU A 112 -3.98 5.64 13.45
CA LEU A 112 -4.17 5.48 14.90
C LEU A 112 -3.72 4.08 15.37
N MET A 113 -4.13 3.05 14.63
CA MET A 113 -3.79 1.66 14.92
C MET A 113 -2.27 1.43 14.81
N TRP A 114 -1.59 2.03 13.82
CA TRP A 114 -0.14 1.98 13.71
C TRP A 114 0.55 2.58 14.94
N ALA A 115 0.06 3.71 15.45
CA ALA A 115 0.59 4.35 16.66
C ALA A 115 0.52 3.41 17.88
N VAL A 116 -0.62 2.74 18.05
CA VAL A 116 -0.87 1.83 19.17
C VAL A 116 -0.04 0.55 19.01
N LEU A 117 -0.12 -0.10 17.86
CA LEU A 117 0.55 -1.39 17.62
C LEU A 117 2.07 -1.26 17.66
N THR A 118 2.63 -0.18 17.11
CA THR A 118 4.09 0.03 17.17
C THR A 118 4.57 0.13 18.61
N ARG A 119 3.84 0.85 19.48
CA ARG A 119 4.19 0.95 20.91
C ARG A 119 4.07 -0.39 21.63
N MET A 120 3.05 -1.19 21.31
CA MET A 120 2.86 -2.51 21.92
C MET A 120 3.94 -3.51 21.47
N LEU A 121 4.24 -3.54 20.17
CA LEU A 121 5.18 -4.50 19.58
C LEU A 121 6.65 -4.13 19.81
N GLN A 122 6.94 -2.86 20.13
CA GLN A 122 8.25 -2.44 20.63
C GLN A 122 8.69 -3.23 21.87
N LEU A 123 7.76 -3.68 22.72
CA LEU A 123 8.06 -4.53 23.88
C LEU A 123 8.68 -5.88 23.47
N PHE A 124 8.44 -6.32 22.24
CA PHE A 124 8.94 -7.56 21.66
C PHE A 124 10.02 -7.32 20.57
N ASN A 125 10.50 -6.09 20.41
CA ASN A 125 11.42 -5.68 19.33
C ASN A 125 10.89 -5.98 17.91
N MET A 126 9.57 -5.93 17.72
CA MET A 126 8.94 -6.19 16.43
C MET A 126 8.33 -4.93 15.82
N PRO A 127 8.47 -4.70 14.50
CA PRO A 127 7.75 -3.63 13.81
C PRO A 127 6.29 -4.00 13.60
N ALA A 128 5.37 -3.03 13.67
CA ALA A 128 3.97 -3.24 13.32
C ALA A 128 3.74 -3.53 11.83
N ALA A 129 4.68 -3.12 10.96
CA ALA A 129 4.62 -3.30 9.52
C ALA A 129 3.24 -2.90 8.95
N THR A 130 2.66 -3.73 8.10
CA THR A 130 1.34 -3.52 7.46
C THR A 130 0.17 -4.11 8.25
N SER A 131 0.39 -4.59 9.48
CA SER A 131 -0.71 -5.13 10.31
C SER A 131 -1.85 -4.13 10.58
N PRO A 132 -1.61 -2.80 10.76
CA PRO A 132 -2.70 -1.84 10.90
C PRO A 132 -3.61 -1.79 9.67
N PHE A 133 -3.03 -1.80 8.47
CA PHE A 133 -3.76 -1.87 7.21
C PHE A 133 -4.66 -3.12 7.16
N VAL A 134 -4.08 -4.30 7.44
CA VAL A 134 -4.80 -5.58 7.32
C VAL A 134 -5.98 -5.62 8.30
N LEU A 135 -5.74 -5.32 9.57
CA LEU A 135 -6.78 -5.38 10.61
C LEU A 135 -7.91 -4.39 10.34
N VAL A 136 -7.59 -3.16 9.96
CA VAL A 136 -8.60 -2.15 9.67
C VAL A 136 -9.39 -2.52 8.42
N SER A 137 -8.73 -2.98 7.35
CA SER A 137 -9.41 -3.39 6.13
C SER A 137 -10.34 -4.56 6.37
N TRP A 138 -9.95 -5.56 7.16
CA TRP A 138 -10.83 -6.68 7.53
C TRP A 138 -12.08 -6.21 8.27
N VAL A 139 -11.94 -5.31 9.25
CA VAL A 139 -13.10 -4.75 9.96
C VAL A 139 -14.04 -4.05 8.99
N PHE A 140 -13.52 -3.17 8.13
CA PHE A 140 -14.34 -2.44 7.16
C PHE A 140 -15.03 -3.37 6.16
N LEU A 141 -14.30 -4.31 5.57
CA LEU A 141 -14.89 -5.26 4.63
C LEU A 141 -15.97 -6.09 5.32
N VAL A 142 -15.68 -6.73 6.45
CA VAL A 142 -16.69 -7.54 7.17
C VAL A 142 -17.92 -6.72 7.54
N THR A 143 -17.75 -5.50 8.06
CA THR A 143 -18.88 -4.63 8.42
C THR A 143 -19.71 -4.22 7.20
N ILE A 144 -19.07 -3.81 6.10
CA ILE A 144 -19.78 -3.37 4.89
C ILE A 144 -20.50 -4.55 4.23
N TYR A 145 -19.83 -5.71 4.10
CA TYR A 145 -20.45 -6.92 3.58
C TYR A 145 -21.61 -7.43 4.44
N ALA A 146 -21.58 -7.22 5.76
CA ALA A 146 -22.63 -7.67 6.68
C ALA A 146 -23.83 -6.72 6.75
N PHE A 147 -23.62 -5.40 6.60
CA PHE A 147 -24.63 -4.39 6.90
C PHE A 147 -25.00 -3.45 5.74
N ASP A 148 -24.21 -3.41 4.67
CA ASP A 148 -24.38 -2.48 3.55
C ASP A 148 -24.40 -3.21 2.21
N SER A 149 -25.55 -3.83 1.92
CA SER A 149 -25.79 -4.60 0.69
C SER A 149 -25.62 -3.81 -0.61
N TYR A 150 -25.63 -2.47 -0.53
CA TYR A 150 -25.50 -1.56 -1.68
C TYR A 150 -24.05 -1.20 -2.01
N ALA A 151 -23.09 -1.52 -1.13
CA ALA A 151 -21.67 -1.25 -1.34
C ALA A 151 -20.87 -2.51 -1.72
N LEU A 152 -21.56 -3.63 -1.95
CA LEU A 152 -20.98 -4.92 -2.30
C LEU A 152 -20.32 -4.85 -3.68
N GLY A 153 -18.98 -4.80 -3.70
CA GLY A 153 -18.16 -4.93 -4.92
C GLY A 153 -18.50 -6.17 -5.75
N PRO A 154 -17.83 -6.37 -6.90
CA PRO A 154 -17.98 -7.60 -7.67
C PRO A 154 -17.89 -8.80 -6.72
N ALA A 155 -18.90 -9.69 -6.80
CA ALA A 155 -19.06 -10.79 -5.85
C ALA A 155 -17.71 -11.48 -5.62
N LEU A 156 -17.31 -11.63 -4.35
CA LEU A 156 -16.08 -12.34 -4.01
C LEU A 156 -16.09 -13.68 -4.78
N PRO A 157 -14.99 -14.01 -5.50
CA PRO A 157 -14.98 -15.21 -6.32
C PRO A 157 -15.37 -16.40 -5.46
N ALA A 158 -16.37 -17.16 -5.90
CA ALA A 158 -16.82 -18.33 -5.18
C ALA A 158 -15.62 -19.25 -4.96
N ALA A 159 -15.35 -19.61 -3.71
CA ALA A 159 -14.27 -20.51 -3.36
C ALA A 159 -14.49 -21.84 -4.07
N SER A 160 -13.82 -22.02 -5.20
CA SER A 160 -13.85 -23.21 -6.03
C SER A 160 -12.44 -23.76 -6.05
N MET A 161 -12.29 -25.00 -5.58
CA MET A 161 -11.02 -25.69 -5.66
C MET A 161 -10.91 -26.27 -7.07
N GLN A 162 -10.48 -25.49 -8.05
CA GLN A 162 -10.04 -26.06 -9.33
C GLN A 162 -8.69 -26.76 -9.11
N LEU A 163 -8.70 -28.08 -9.25
CA LEU A 163 -7.50 -28.89 -9.31
C LEU A 163 -6.82 -28.66 -10.66
N ALA A 164 -5.91 -27.70 -10.72
CA ALA A 164 -5.06 -27.47 -11.89
C ALA A 164 -3.75 -28.26 -11.73
N VAL A 165 -3.62 -29.38 -12.45
CA VAL A 165 -2.35 -30.09 -12.56
C VAL A 165 -1.53 -29.39 -13.64
N MET A 166 -0.58 -28.56 -13.23
CA MET A 166 0.34 -27.85 -14.13
C MET A 166 1.72 -28.51 -14.08
N ASP A 167 2.23 -28.94 -15.23
CA ASP A 167 3.59 -29.45 -15.34
C ASP A 167 4.59 -28.27 -15.35
N ILE A 168 5.15 -28.00 -14.18
CA ILE A 168 6.10 -26.91 -13.93
C ILE A 168 7.32 -26.98 -14.87
N GLY A 169 7.74 -28.19 -15.27
CA GLY A 169 8.92 -28.40 -16.12
C GLY A 169 8.75 -27.94 -17.57
N THR A 170 7.50 -27.74 -18.01
CA THR A 170 7.17 -27.33 -19.40
C THR A 170 6.93 -25.83 -19.54
N LEU A 171 6.94 -25.08 -18.43
CA LEU A 171 6.64 -23.65 -18.46
C LEU A 171 7.74 -22.86 -19.16
N PRO A 172 7.40 -22.02 -20.15
CA PRO A 172 8.36 -21.13 -20.77
C PRO A 172 8.99 -20.17 -19.75
N LEU A 173 10.25 -19.78 -19.98
CA LEU A 173 10.97 -18.85 -19.10
C LEU A 173 10.26 -17.49 -18.96
N GLU A 174 9.55 -17.04 -20.00
CA GLU A 174 8.77 -15.80 -19.96
C GLU A 174 7.61 -15.84 -18.95
N THR A 175 7.01 -17.01 -18.73
CA THR A 175 5.96 -17.20 -17.73
C THR A 175 6.50 -17.02 -16.32
N TRP A 176 7.75 -17.43 -16.07
CA TRP A 176 8.42 -17.18 -14.80
C TRP A 176 8.67 -15.70 -14.53
N PHE A 177 9.17 -14.97 -15.54
CA PHE A 177 9.40 -13.53 -15.41
C PHE A 177 8.11 -12.75 -15.21
N THR A 178 7.07 -13.08 -15.97
CA THR A 178 5.76 -12.43 -15.83
C THR A 178 5.11 -12.75 -14.49
N ALA A 179 5.19 -14.00 -14.01
CA ALA A 179 4.69 -14.38 -12.70
C ALA A 179 5.44 -13.67 -11.56
N LEU A 180 6.77 -13.55 -11.65
CA LEU A 180 7.59 -12.84 -10.67
C LEU A 180 7.25 -11.34 -10.63
N ALA A 181 7.18 -10.70 -11.79
CA ALA A 181 6.80 -9.29 -11.88
C ALA A 181 5.39 -9.04 -11.33
N ARG A 182 4.41 -9.87 -11.70
CA ARG A 182 3.04 -9.77 -11.17
C ARG A 182 3.00 -10.02 -9.67
N GLY A 183 3.73 -11.01 -9.17
CA GLY A 183 3.84 -11.29 -7.73
C GLY A 183 4.31 -10.09 -6.92
N ILE A 184 5.26 -9.33 -7.45
CA ILE A 184 5.71 -8.09 -6.82
C ILE A 184 4.63 -7.00 -6.94
N GLY A 185 3.97 -6.88 -8.09
CA GLY A 185 2.83 -5.98 -8.28
C GLY A 185 1.67 -6.23 -7.30
N GLN A 186 1.48 -7.47 -6.84
CA GLN A 186 0.47 -7.83 -5.85
C GLN A 186 0.70 -7.23 -4.47
N VAL A 187 1.91 -6.76 -4.14
CA VAL A 187 2.16 -5.99 -2.90
C VAL A 187 1.26 -4.76 -2.80
N ILE A 188 0.86 -4.20 -3.95
CA ILE A 188 -0.07 -3.07 -4.05
C ILE A 188 -1.40 -3.46 -4.71
N PHE A 189 -1.76 -4.74 -4.67
CA PHE A 189 -3.01 -5.30 -5.24
C PHE A 189 -3.15 -5.12 -6.76
N THR A 190 -2.03 -5.05 -7.49
CA THR A 190 -2.05 -4.81 -8.93
C THR A 190 -1.53 -6.02 -9.69
N ASP A 191 -2.39 -6.68 -10.48
CA ASP A 191 -2.00 -7.76 -11.41
C ASP A 191 -1.45 -7.20 -12.73
N ASN A 192 -0.39 -6.38 -12.66
CA ASN A 192 0.25 -5.77 -13.82
C ASN A 192 1.78 -5.93 -13.73
N THR A 193 2.38 -6.47 -14.79
CA THR A 193 3.84 -6.62 -14.90
C THR A 193 4.56 -5.28 -14.84
N LEU A 194 3.96 -4.23 -15.41
CA LEU A 194 4.50 -2.87 -15.36
C LEU A 194 4.59 -2.36 -13.91
N ALA A 195 3.52 -2.54 -13.13
CA ALA A 195 3.49 -2.12 -11.73
C ALA A 195 4.55 -2.85 -10.89
N GLY A 196 4.71 -4.16 -11.10
CA GLY A 196 5.79 -4.93 -10.49
C GLY A 196 7.18 -4.43 -10.85
N GLY A 197 7.43 -4.15 -12.13
CA GLY A 197 8.69 -3.57 -12.60
C GLY A 197 8.97 -2.18 -12.01
N MET A 198 7.93 -1.36 -11.86
CA MET A 198 8.01 -0.05 -11.20
C MET A 198 8.38 -0.20 -9.73
N LEU A 199 7.75 -1.12 -8.99
CA LEU A 199 8.08 -1.38 -7.58
C LEU A 199 9.53 -1.85 -7.43
N LEU A 200 9.98 -2.83 -8.23
CA LEU A 200 11.38 -3.27 -8.23
C LEU A 200 12.36 -2.13 -8.49
N THR A 201 12.05 -1.29 -9.48
CA THR A 201 12.88 -0.12 -9.81
C THR A 201 12.93 0.87 -8.65
N GLY A 202 11.77 1.15 -8.03
CA GLY A 202 11.68 2.01 -6.85
C GLY A 202 12.51 1.50 -5.68
N ILE A 203 12.47 0.20 -5.41
CA ILE A 203 13.30 -0.44 -4.38
C ILE A 203 14.78 -0.35 -4.76
N ALA A 204 15.15 -0.67 -6.00
CA ALA A 204 16.55 -0.66 -6.46
C ALA A 204 17.21 0.72 -6.35
N ILE A 205 16.45 1.81 -6.56
CA ILE A 205 16.92 3.19 -6.37
C ILE A 205 17.32 3.46 -4.91
N ALA A 206 16.55 2.92 -3.96
CA ALA A 206 16.83 3.05 -2.53
C ALA A 206 17.93 2.07 -2.09
N SER A 207 17.79 0.79 -2.43
CA SER A 207 18.68 -0.29 -2.06
C SER A 207 18.65 -1.41 -3.11
N LEU A 208 19.78 -1.61 -3.81
CA LEU A 208 19.92 -2.74 -4.75
C LEU A 208 19.84 -4.09 -4.02
N ARG A 209 20.34 -4.18 -2.77
CA ARG A 209 20.22 -5.38 -1.96
C ARG A 209 18.75 -5.69 -1.65
N GLY A 210 17.95 -4.68 -1.32
CA GLY A 210 16.52 -4.85 -1.07
C GLY A 210 15.75 -5.29 -2.31
N ALA A 211 16.19 -4.90 -3.51
CA ALA A 211 15.56 -5.32 -4.76
C ALA A 211 15.93 -6.75 -5.19
N LEU A 212 17.01 -7.32 -4.63
CA LEU A 212 17.46 -8.69 -4.92
C LEU A 212 16.89 -9.73 -3.95
N MET A 213 16.33 -9.30 -2.81
CA MET A 213 15.69 -10.15 -1.81
C MET A 213 14.20 -10.29 -2.12
#